data_AF-A0A5N8VGL2-F1
#
_entry.id   AF-A0A5N8VGL2-F1
#
_cell.length_a   1.000
_cell.length_b   1.000
_cell.length_c   1.000
_cell.angle_alpha   90.00
_cell.angle_beta   90.00
_cell.angle_gamma   90.00
#
_symmetry.space_group_name_H-M   'P 1'
#
loop_
_entity.id
_entity.type
_entity.pdbx_description
1 polymer ?
#
loop_
_entity_poly.entity_id
_entity_poly.type
_entity_poly.pdbx_seq_one_letter_code
_entity_poly.pdbx_strand_id
1 'polypeptide(L)'
;MERAAAFLAELAPQARRMFEYMLRTPGRTIHCTELADKALGWPNEGNLAARVAGVVRGMDKGQSNSGRRYPFYWWAAPEGSTGATYAVRPSVAAVFLAAQLGAA
;
A
#
# COMPACT_ATOMS: atom_id res chain seq x y z
N MET A 1 -17.85 4.53 -3.19
CA MET A 1 -17.20 3.43 -3.95
C MET A 1 -16.38 3.98 -5.11
N GLU A 2 -16.92 4.88 -5.92
CA GLU A 2 -16.22 5.50 -7.08
C GLU A 2 -14.82 6.06 -6.77
N ARG A 3 -14.66 6.81 -5.67
CA ARG A 3 -13.33 7.35 -5.29
C ARG A 3 -12.30 6.27 -4.97
N ALA A 4 -12.71 5.07 -4.55
CA ALA A 4 -11.80 3.94 -4.33
C ALA A 4 -11.38 3.30 -5.66
N ALA A 5 -12.32 3.12 -6.59
CA ALA A 5 -12.04 2.62 -7.93
C ALA A 5 -11.11 3.57 -8.70
N ALA A 6 -11.40 4.88 -8.67
CA ALA A 6 -10.54 5.92 -9.27
C ALA A 6 -9.12 5.91 -8.68
N PHE A 7 -9.00 5.76 -7.36
CA PHE A 7 -7.68 5.62 -6.73
C PHE A 7 -6.93 4.38 -7.25
N LEU A 8 -7.59 3.22 -7.33
CA LEU A 8 -6.98 1.97 -7.83
C LEU A 8 -6.57 2.04 -9.31
N ALA A 9 -7.33 2.76 -10.13
CA ALA A 9 -7.05 2.93 -11.56
C ALA A 9 -5.78 3.75 -11.82
N GLU A 10 -5.46 4.70 -10.93
CA GLU A 10 -4.29 5.57 -11.05
C GLU A 10 -3.00 4.96 -10.46
N LEU A 11 -3.09 3.79 -9.82
CA LEU A 11 -1.91 3.15 -9.22
C LEU A 11 -0.99 2.53 -10.27
N ALA A 12 0.30 2.86 -10.17
CA ALA A 12 1.33 2.11 -10.90
C ALA A 12 1.27 0.61 -10.53
N PRO A 13 1.66 -0.32 -11.44
CA PRO A 13 1.50 -1.76 -11.21
C PRO A 13 2.10 -2.28 -9.90
N GLN A 14 3.28 -1.78 -9.51
CA GLN A 14 3.95 -2.17 -8.27
C GLN A 14 3.21 -1.65 -7.04
N ALA A 15 2.78 -0.39 -7.08
CA ALA A 15 1.99 0.22 -6.02
C ALA A 15 0.66 -0.52 -5.84
N ARG A 16 0.02 -0.90 -6.96
CA ARG A 16 -1.20 -1.71 -6.93
C ARG A 16 -0.98 -3.07 -6.27
N ARG A 17 0.05 -3.82 -6.65
CA ARG A 17 0.38 -5.12 -6.02
C ARG A 17 0.63 -4.99 -4.52
N MET A 18 1.44 -4.00 -4.13
CA MET A 18 1.71 -3.71 -2.72
C MET A 18 0.42 -3.39 -1.97
N PHE A 19 -0.45 -2.55 -2.53
CA PHE A 19 -1.70 -2.17 -1.89
C PHE A 19 -2.68 -3.33 -1.80
N GLU A 20 -2.83 -4.13 -2.84
CA GLU A 20 -3.66 -5.34 -2.85
C GLU A 20 -3.23 -6.35 -1.77
N TYR A 21 -1.92 -6.50 -1.53
CA TYR A 21 -1.43 -7.33 -0.43
C TYR A 21 -1.88 -6.80 0.94
N MET A 22 -1.78 -5.48 1.16
CA MET A 22 -2.26 -4.84 2.39
C MET A 22 -3.78 -4.98 2.57
N LEU A 23 -4.55 -4.92 1.47
CA LEU A 23 -6.01 -5.11 1.50
C LEU A 23 -6.42 -6.53 1.90
N ARG A 24 -5.62 -7.55 1.57
CA ARG A 24 -5.85 -8.95 1.94
C ARG A 24 -5.46 -9.26 3.40
N THR A 25 -4.76 -8.36 4.07
CA THR A 25 -4.28 -8.52 5.44
C THR A 25 -4.69 -7.33 6.32
N PRO A 26 -5.99 -6.96 6.35
CA PRO A 26 -6.44 -5.75 7.04
C PRO A 26 -6.21 -5.82 8.55
N GLY A 27 -5.85 -4.69 9.14
CA GLY A 27 -5.59 -4.57 10.58
C GLY A 27 -4.23 -5.10 11.04
N ARG A 28 -3.45 -5.74 10.15
CA ARG A 28 -2.09 -6.17 10.44
C ARG A 28 -1.09 -5.06 10.12
N THR A 29 -0.13 -4.88 11.02
CA THR A 29 1.06 -4.07 10.78
C THR A 29 2.08 -4.89 9.99
N ILE A 30 2.51 -4.39 8.83
CA ILE A 30 3.36 -5.10 7.88
C ILE A 30 4.65 -4.31 7.68
N HIS A 31 5.80 -4.93 7.91
CA HIS A 31 7.10 -4.28 7.71
C HIS A 31 7.47 -4.17 6.23
N CYS A 32 8.25 -3.16 5.84
CA CYS A 32 8.67 -2.96 4.45
C CYS A 32 9.42 -4.16 3.86
N THR A 33 10.14 -4.94 4.67
CA THR A 33 10.79 -6.19 4.24
C THR A 33 9.79 -7.25 3.81
N GLU A 34 8.67 -7.37 4.52
CA GLU A 34 7.62 -8.31 4.15
C GLU A 34 6.88 -7.85 2.88
N LEU A 35 6.62 -6.54 2.73
CA LEU A 35 6.03 -6.01 1.50
C LEU A 35 6.94 -6.25 0.29
N ALA A 36 8.25 -6.06 0.46
CA ALA A 36 9.23 -6.34 -0.56
C ALA A 36 9.23 -7.82 -0.98
N ASP A 37 9.30 -8.74 -0.01
CA ASP A 37 9.31 -10.18 -0.26
C ASP A 37 7.96 -10.66 -0.84
N LYS A 38 6.88 -10.47 -0.08
CA LYS A 38 5.57 -11.10 -0.35
C LYS A 38 4.75 -10.40 -1.42
N ALA A 39 4.85 -9.08 -1.55
CA ALA A 39 4.04 -8.33 -2.51
C ALA A 39 4.81 -7.96 -3.79
N LEU A 40 6.11 -7.69 -3.68
CA LEU A 40 6.93 -7.17 -4.78
C LEU A 40 7.93 -8.21 -5.33
N GLY A 41 8.19 -9.31 -4.62
CA GLY A 41 9.15 -10.34 -5.01
C GLY A 41 10.60 -9.82 -5.06
N TRP A 42 10.92 -8.82 -4.23
CA TRP A 42 12.25 -8.22 -4.18
C TRP A 42 13.15 -8.94 -3.19
N PRO A 43 14.44 -9.13 -3.53
CA PRO A 43 15.42 -9.62 -2.57
C PRO A 43 15.57 -8.61 -1.41
N ASN A 44 15.84 -9.12 -0.21
CA ASN A 44 16.08 -8.32 0.98
C ASN A 44 17.50 -7.74 0.97
N GLU A 45 17.78 -6.88 -0.01
CA GLU A 45 19.12 -6.35 -0.29
C GLU A 45 19.07 -4.84 -0.60
N GLY A 46 20.19 -4.17 -0.28
CA GLY A 46 20.36 -2.73 -0.49
C GLY A 46 19.45 -1.88 0.39
N ASN A 47 19.17 -0.64 -0.05
CA ASN A 47 18.31 0.28 0.69
C ASN A 47 16.81 -0.01 0.41
N LEU A 48 16.34 -1.12 0.95
CA LEU A 48 14.97 -1.61 0.74
C LEU A 48 13.90 -0.62 1.21
N ALA A 49 14.17 0.07 2.32
CA ALA A 49 13.31 1.12 2.86
C ALA A 49 13.05 2.24 1.84
N ALA A 50 14.12 2.75 1.21
CA ALA A 50 14.00 3.79 0.18
C ALA A 50 13.25 3.30 -1.06
N ARG A 51 13.47 2.04 -1.47
CA ARG A 51 12.77 1.44 -2.61
C ARG A 51 11.27 1.30 -2.35
N VAL A 52 10.88 0.79 -1.19
CA VAL A 52 9.47 0.68 -0.78
C VAL A 52 8.83 2.07 -0.63
N ALA A 53 9.55 3.04 -0.06
CA ALA A 53 9.08 4.43 -0.02
C ALA A 53 8.85 5.02 -1.44
N GLY A 54 9.68 4.64 -2.41
CA GLY A 54 9.49 5.00 -3.82
C GLY A 54 8.19 4.43 -4.41
N VAL A 55 7.82 3.20 -4.07
CA VAL A 55 6.54 2.59 -4.48
C VAL A 55 5.36 3.33 -3.86
N VAL A 56 5.48 3.73 -2.59
CA VAL A 56 4.47 4.52 -1.89
C VAL A 56 4.27 5.88 -2.55
N ARG A 57 5.36 6.57 -2.95
CA ARG A 57 5.26 7.83 -3.74
C ARG A 57 4.53 7.62 -5.07
N GLY A 58 4.58 6.43 -5.65
CA GLY A 58 3.78 6.06 -6.81
C GLY A 58 2.26 6.10 -6.59
N MET A 59 1.81 6.22 -5.33
CA MET A 59 0.40 6.37 -4.96
C MET A 59 -0.06 7.84 -4.85
N ASP A 60 0.87 8.80 -4.93
CA ASP A 60 0.60 10.24 -4.76
C ASP A 60 -0.36 10.76 -5.82
N LYS A 61 -0.22 10.25 -7.06
CA LYS A 61 -1.12 10.58 -8.17
C LYS A 61 -2.55 10.10 -7.90
N GLY A 62 -2.71 8.86 -7.40
CA GLY A 62 -4.01 8.33 -6.99
C GLY A 62 -4.62 9.11 -5.82
N GLN A 63 -3.80 9.51 -4.84
CA GLN A 63 -4.20 10.35 -3.71
C GLN A 63 -4.73 11.71 -4.20
N SER A 64 -3.96 12.40 -5.04
CA SER A 64 -4.28 13.73 -5.58
C SER A 64 -5.53 13.68 -6.45
N ASN A 65 -5.59 12.77 -7.42
CA ASN A 65 -6.65 12.72 -8.43
C ASN A 65 -7.99 12.20 -7.86
N SER A 66 -7.96 11.32 -6.85
CA SER A 66 -9.20 10.86 -6.20
C SER A 66 -9.70 11.84 -5.11
N GLY A 67 -8.90 12.85 -4.76
CA GLY A 67 -9.11 13.75 -3.62
C GLY A 67 -9.22 13.02 -2.28
N ARG A 68 -8.64 11.82 -2.18
CA ARG A 68 -8.71 10.95 -1.00
C ARG A 68 -7.40 11.03 -0.23
N ARG A 69 -7.43 10.84 1.10
CA ARG A 69 -6.20 10.57 1.87
C ARG A 69 -5.66 9.18 1.53
N TYR A 70 -4.39 8.91 1.85
CA TYR A 70 -3.84 7.57 1.72
C TYR A 70 -4.74 6.56 2.47
N PRO A 71 -5.06 5.42 1.84
CA PRO A 71 -5.92 4.41 2.43
C PRO A 71 -5.19 3.49 3.42
N PHE A 72 -4.00 3.87 3.85
CA PHE A 72 -3.16 3.16 4.82
C PHE A 72 -2.47 4.17 5.73
N TYR A 73 -2.00 3.67 6.86
CA TYR A 73 -1.11 4.36 7.79
C TYR A 73 0.29 3.78 7.67
N TRP A 74 1.29 4.58 8.04
CA TRP A 74 2.65 4.10 8.21
C TRP A 74 3.30 4.68 9.46
N TRP A 75 4.26 3.94 9.99
CA TRP A 75 5.09 4.33 11.12
C TRP A 75 6.54 4.01 10.80
N ALA A 76 7.46 4.86 11.24
CA ALA A 76 8.88 4.51 11.21
C ALA A 76 9.11 3.21 11.99
N ALA A 77 10.08 2.41 11.57
CA ALA A 77 10.50 1.26 12.35
C ALA A 77 10.96 1.70 13.77
N PRO A 78 10.84 0.84 14.78
CA PRO A 78 11.33 1.13 16.13
C PRO A 78 12.80 1.55 16.13
N GLU A 79 13.22 2.28 17.16
CA GLU A 79 14.60 2.72 17.32
C GLU A 79 15.57 1.53 17.19
N GLY A 80 16.62 1.69 16.37
CA GLY A 80 17.56 0.62 16.03
C GLY A 80 17.16 -0.29 14.86
N SER A 81 15.96 -0.11 14.27
CA SER A 81 15.52 -0.79 13.05
C SER A 81 15.43 0.17 11.86
N THR A 82 15.63 -0.34 10.64
CA THR A 82 15.53 0.45 9.40
C THR A 82 14.24 0.14 8.66
N GLY A 83 13.58 1.19 8.15
CA GLY A 83 12.38 1.06 7.32
C GLY A 83 11.12 1.63 7.96
N ALA A 84 9.99 1.15 7.46
CA ALA A 84 8.67 1.57 7.90
C ALA A 84 7.72 0.36 7.95
N THR A 85 6.73 0.46 8.83
CA THR A 85 5.61 -0.45 8.89
C THR A 85 4.35 0.20 8.34
N TYR A 86 3.48 -0.60 7.72
CA TYR A 86 2.28 -0.14 7.05
C TYR A 86 1.07 -0.93 7.53
N ALA A 87 -0.10 -0.30 7.58
CA ALA A 87 -1.35 -1.00 7.88
C ALA A 87 -2.55 -0.33 7.20
N VAL A 88 -3.52 -1.15 6.81
CA VAL A 88 -4.83 -0.69 6.32
C VAL A 88 -5.89 -1.05 7.36
N ARG A 89 -6.75 -0.09 7.71
CA ARG A 89 -7.90 -0.37 8.61
C ARG A 89 -8.89 -1.33 7.93
N PRO A 90 -9.48 -2.30 8.64
CA PRO A 90 -10.45 -3.24 8.05
C PRO A 90 -11.62 -2.57 7.32
N SER A 91 -12.18 -1.50 7.88
CA SER A 91 -13.27 -0.75 7.22
C SER A 91 -12.84 -0.08 5.93
N VAL A 92 -11.58 0.37 5.83
CA VAL A 92 -11.03 0.93 4.59
C VAL A 92 -10.81 -0.18 3.57
N ALA A 93 -10.24 -1.31 4.00
CA ALA A 93 -10.00 -2.46 3.12
C ALA A 93 -11.30 -2.95 2.48
N ALA A 94 -12.38 -3.08 3.26
CA ALA A 94 -13.69 -3.48 2.77
C ALA A 94 -14.20 -2.57 1.63
N VAL A 95 -14.01 -1.24 1.74
CA VAL A 95 -14.43 -0.29 0.69
C VAL A 95 -13.64 -0.50 -0.61
N PHE A 96 -12.34 -0.80 -0.53
CA PHE A 96 -11.52 -1.03 -1.71
C PHE A 96 -11.75 -2.40 -2.34
N LEU A 97 -11.93 -3.44 -1.53
CA LEU A 97 -12.27 -4.78 -2.02
C LEU A 97 -13.64 -4.77 -2.72
N ALA A 98 -14.64 -4.10 -2.15
CA ALA A 98 -15.94 -3.95 -2.78
C ALA A 98 -15.82 -3.16 -4.11
N ALA A 99 -14.97 -2.13 -4.17
CA ALA A 99 -14.72 -1.38 -5.40
C ALA A 99 -14.03 -2.23 -6.50
N GLN A 100 -13.20 -3.22 -6.13
CA GLN A 100 -12.63 -4.18 -7.09
C GLN A 100 -13.68 -5.12 -7.67
N LEU A 101 -14.63 -5.57 -6.85
CA LEU A 101 -15.69 -6.49 -7.27
C LEU A 101 -16.76 -5.80 -8.13
N GLY A 102 -17.06 -4.52 -7.89
CA GLY A 102 -18.03 -3.75 -8.68
C GLY A 102 -17.47 -3.10 -9.95
N ALA A 103 -16.16 -3.21 -10.20
CA ALA A 103 -15.51 -2.75 -11.42
C ALA A 103 -15.28 -3.88 -12.45
N ALA A 104 -15.72 -5.10 -12.12
CA ALA A 104 -15.65 -6.29 -12.97
C ALA A 104 -16.88 -6.43 -13.86
#